data_AF-A0AAE4CYE6-F1
#
_entry.id   AF-A0AAE4CYE6-F1
#
_cell.length_a   1.000
_cell.length_b   1.000
_cell.length_c   1.000
_cell.angle_alpha   90.00
_cell.angle_beta   90.00
_cell.angle_gamma   90.00
#
_symmetry.space_group_name_H-M   'P 1'
#
loop_
_entity.id
_entity.type
_entity.pdbx_description
1 polymer ?
#
loop_
_entity_poly.entity_id
_entity_poly.type
_entity_poly.pdbx_seq_one_letter_code
_entity_poly.pdbx_strand_id
1 'polypeptide(L)'
;MPSFCRHNRFANNCPICSREQAEKAAPRQTGVRSSGGHVTRNPRTTSRTTRSRSTNDLRVRRIARAGADGYGSQLVPGIRATADAERLAEELGFASGRLASLAVAPTGLYAEVASLGAAGDYEEATWLAFLIAYVGPLDGEDPWAGISAARTSWASGELPDLTDVPLGPRTSHAKARGTTTIEAYRAWIVRSGTQQRAFEGEPSWTPARRFQRVFERLALKGFSRDARYDLLVTLGRLGLYELSGPSLYVGGDDETTVAAKRVFGIGDTLLLERRAADLAEAAELPIEVLDVGLWNWARPPARPLVPGGRATLGAPASEPDADAYTRAASALGL
;
A
#
# COMPACT_ATOMS: atom_id res chain seq x y z
N MET A 1 -30.49 -27.47 -5.06
CA MET A 1 -29.08 -27.44 -4.61
C MET A 1 -28.82 -26.09 -3.96
N PRO A 2 -28.20 -26.03 -2.76
CA PRO A 2 -27.88 -24.75 -2.14
C PRO A 2 -26.84 -24.00 -2.98
N SER A 3 -27.16 -22.77 -3.38
CA SER A 3 -26.25 -21.92 -4.15
C SER A 3 -25.33 -21.15 -3.21
N PHE A 4 -24.05 -21.12 -3.55
CA PHE A 4 -23.09 -20.23 -2.92
C PHE A 4 -23.18 -18.86 -3.57
N CYS A 5 -23.22 -17.80 -2.76
CA CYS A 5 -23.10 -16.44 -3.26
C CYS A 5 -21.63 -16.09 -3.53
N ARG A 6 -21.40 -14.94 -4.16
CA ARG A 6 -20.08 -14.34 -4.39
C ARG A 6 -19.22 -14.09 -3.14
N HIS A 7 -19.80 -14.17 -1.95
CA HIS A 7 -19.09 -14.05 -0.66
C HIS A 7 -18.67 -15.41 -0.08
N ASN A 8 -18.71 -16.47 -0.91
CA ASN A 8 -18.37 -17.84 -0.54
C ASN A 8 -19.15 -18.39 0.67
N ARG A 9 -20.41 -17.96 0.80
CA ARG A 9 -21.38 -18.43 1.79
C ARG A 9 -22.64 -18.90 1.08
N PHE A 10 -23.43 -19.76 1.72
CA PHE A 10 -24.77 -20.07 1.22
C PHE A 10 -25.59 -18.79 1.05
N ALA A 11 -26.21 -18.61 -0.11
CA ALA A 11 -26.91 -17.38 -0.48
C ALA A 11 -27.94 -16.95 0.58
N ASN A 12 -28.64 -17.91 1.18
CA ASN A 12 -29.67 -17.67 2.20
C ASN A 12 -29.11 -17.27 3.58
N ASN A 13 -27.81 -17.50 3.84
CA ASN A 13 -27.16 -17.26 5.14
C ASN A 13 -26.06 -16.20 5.08
N CYS A 14 -25.90 -15.52 3.94
CA CYS A 14 -24.88 -14.47 3.83
C CYS A 14 -25.45 -13.14 4.34
N PRO A 15 -24.94 -12.59 5.47
CA PRO A 15 -25.46 -11.34 6.02
C PRO A 15 -25.23 -10.13 5.10
N ILE A 16 -24.26 -10.22 4.18
CA ILE A 16 -23.99 -9.19 3.18
C ILE A 16 -25.06 -9.25 2.09
N CYS A 17 -25.34 -10.42 1.52
CA CYS A 17 -26.37 -10.57 0.50
C CYS A 17 -27.76 -10.26 1.02
N SER A 18 -28.10 -10.65 2.26
CA SER A 18 -29.39 -10.33 2.86
C SER A 18 -29.56 -8.82 3.06
N ARG A 19 -28.50 -8.12 3.48
CA ARG A 19 -28.50 -6.66 3.59
C ARG A 19 -28.63 -5.97 2.24
N GLU A 20 -27.88 -6.42 1.23
CA GLU A 20 -27.97 -5.89 -0.14
C GLU A 20 -29.38 -6.08 -0.74
N GLN A 21 -30.00 -7.23 -0.48
CA GLN A 21 -31.38 -7.49 -0.90
C GLN A 21 -32.39 -6.61 -0.16
N ALA A 22 -32.20 -6.40 1.14
CA ALA A 22 -33.04 -5.50 1.93
C ALA A 22 -32.90 -4.04 1.48
N GLU A 23 -31.68 -3.58 1.17
CA GLU A 23 -31.41 -2.22 0.66
C GLU A 23 -32.02 -2.02 -0.75
N LYS A 24 -32.02 -3.06 -1.60
CA LYS A 24 -32.71 -3.03 -2.92
C LYS A 24 -34.23 -3.11 -2.82
N ALA A 25 -34.76 -3.81 -1.81
CA ALA A 25 -36.19 -3.94 -1.58
C ALA A 25 -36.82 -2.73 -0.87
N ALA A 26 -35.99 -1.86 -0.27
CA ALA A 26 -36.48 -0.65 0.38
C ALA A 26 -36.98 0.37 -0.67
N PRO A 27 -38.26 0.80 -0.60
CA PRO A 27 -38.74 1.86 -1.47
C PRO A 27 -37.95 3.15 -1.20
N ARG A 28 -37.45 3.79 -2.26
CA ARG A 28 -36.78 5.10 -2.18
C ARG A 28 -37.76 6.13 -1.64
N GLN A 29 -37.68 6.44 -0.35
CA GLN A 29 -38.45 7.54 0.24
C GLN A 29 -37.84 8.87 -0.22
N THR A 30 -38.60 9.58 -1.04
CA THR A 30 -38.38 11.00 -1.33
C THR A 30 -38.68 11.83 -0.10
N GLY A 31 -37.65 12.50 0.42
CA GLY A 31 -37.68 13.73 1.21
C GLY A 31 -38.69 13.82 2.38
N VAL A 32 -38.19 13.66 3.61
CA VAL A 32 -38.78 14.34 4.77
C VAL A 32 -37.65 14.90 5.64
N ARG A 33 -37.61 16.24 5.74
CA ARG A 33 -36.84 16.96 6.76
C ARG A 33 -37.46 16.65 8.12
N SER A 34 -36.70 16.05 9.05
CA SER A 34 -37.07 16.02 10.46
C SER A 34 -36.20 16.97 11.27
N SER A 35 -36.86 18.03 11.73
CA SER A 35 -36.42 18.95 12.76
C SER A 35 -36.62 18.34 14.14
N GLY A 36 -35.63 18.52 15.02
CA GLY A 36 -35.84 18.70 16.46
C GLY A 36 -35.88 17.44 17.33
N GLY A 37 -35.04 17.42 18.37
CA GLY A 37 -35.15 16.45 19.46
C GLY A 37 -33.90 16.35 20.33
N HIS A 38 -33.55 17.43 21.03
CA HIS A 38 -32.56 17.38 22.13
C HIS A 38 -33.08 16.44 23.23
N VAL A 39 -32.39 15.33 23.46
CA VAL A 39 -32.58 14.47 24.64
C VAL A 39 -31.32 14.52 25.49
N THR A 40 -31.38 15.33 26.55
CA THR A 40 -30.39 15.35 27.64
C THR A 40 -30.57 14.12 28.52
N ARG A 41 -29.56 13.23 28.55
CA ARG A 41 -29.49 12.09 29.49
C ARG A 41 -28.41 12.38 30.55
N ASN A 42 -28.84 12.49 31.81
CA ASN A 42 -27.98 12.63 32.99
C ASN A 42 -27.07 11.40 33.17
N PRO A 43 -25.79 11.56 33.54
CA PRO A 43 -24.92 10.44 33.86
C PRO A 43 -25.11 10.02 35.33
N ARG A 44 -25.43 8.75 35.54
CA ARG A 44 -25.48 8.13 36.87
C ARG A 44 -24.11 7.48 37.11
N THR A 45 -23.36 8.02 38.07
CA THR A 45 -22.10 7.50 38.59
C THR A 45 -22.30 6.16 39.29
N THR A 46 -21.65 5.11 38.78
CA THR A 46 -21.38 3.88 39.53
C THR A 46 -19.90 3.53 39.38
N SER A 47 -19.16 3.72 40.48
CA SER A 47 -17.80 3.26 40.65
C SER A 47 -17.76 1.73 40.64
N ARG A 48 -17.09 1.13 39.67
CA ARG A 48 -16.61 -0.25 39.77
C ARG A 48 -15.18 -0.34 39.28
N THR A 49 -14.29 -0.53 40.25
CA THR A 49 -12.90 -0.95 40.11
C THR A 49 -12.79 -2.22 39.27
N THR A 50 -12.19 -2.11 38.09
CA THR A 50 -11.74 -3.26 37.30
C THR A 50 -10.35 -3.01 36.74
N ARG A 51 -9.40 -3.74 37.33
CA ARG A 51 -8.08 -4.20 36.84
C ARG A 51 -7.66 -3.69 35.45
N SER A 52 -6.53 -2.98 35.43
CA SER A 52 -5.78 -2.58 34.25
C SER A 52 -5.39 -3.80 33.40
N ARG A 53 -6.16 -4.06 32.35
CA ARG A 53 -5.68 -4.80 31.18
C ARG A 53 -5.01 -3.81 30.24
N SER A 54 -3.85 -4.19 29.74
CA SER A 54 -3.03 -3.43 28.78
C SER A 54 -3.90 -2.81 27.68
N THR A 55 -3.84 -1.49 27.59
CA THR A 55 -4.50 -0.70 26.56
C THR A 55 -3.93 -1.06 25.20
N ASN A 56 -4.68 -1.84 24.42
CA ASN A 56 -4.55 -1.80 22.97
C ASN A 56 -4.85 -0.35 22.55
N ASP A 57 -3.84 0.34 22.02
CA ASP A 57 -3.91 1.73 21.54
C ASP A 57 -4.87 1.79 20.35
N LEU A 58 -6.17 1.96 20.63
CA LEU A 58 -7.23 2.04 19.63
C LEU A 58 -7.12 3.41 18.93
N ARG A 59 -6.40 3.45 17.81
CA ARG A 59 -6.27 4.66 16.98
C ARG A 59 -7.49 4.84 16.09
N VAL A 60 -8.37 5.76 16.47
CA VAL A 60 -9.50 6.20 15.63
C VAL A 60 -9.02 7.29 14.69
N ARG A 61 -8.76 6.94 13.42
CA ARG A 61 -8.44 7.91 12.37
C ARG A 61 -9.71 8.29 11.61
N ARG A 62 -10.15 9.53 11.75
CA ARG A 62 -11.26 10.07 10.96
C ARG A 62 -10.74 10.48 9.58
N ILE A 63 -11.19 9.78 8.54
CA ILE A 63 -10.90 10.14 7.15
C ILE A 63 -12.11 10.87 6.60
N ALA A 64 -11.90 12.04 6.01
CA ALA A 64 -12.95 12.75 5.29
C ALA A 64 -13.34 11.94 4.06
N ARG A 65 -14.61 11.55 3.96
CA ARG A 65 -15.20 10.82 2.85
C ARG A 65 -16.31 11.63 2.23
N ALA A 66 -16.53 11.44 0.94
CA ALA A 66 -17.69 12.00 0.29
C ALA A 66 -18.98 11.37 0.86
N GLY A 67 -20.07 12.15 0.87
CA GLY A 67 -21.38 11.63 1.21
C GLY A 67 -21.82 10.61 0.17
N ALA A 68 -22.55 9.58 0.60
CA ALA A 68 -23.07 8.59 -0.35
C ALA A 68 -24.05 9.25 -1.33
N ASP A 69 -23.85 8.99 -2.62
CA ASP A 69 -24.59 9.59 -3.75
C ASP A 69 -25.33 8.54 -4.61
N GLY A 70 -25.29 7.28 -4.18
CA GLY A 70 -25.88 6.15 -4.89
C GLY A 70 -24.90 5.35 -5.73
N TYR A 71 -23.62 5.74 -5.77
CA TYR A 71 -22.56 4.93 -6.38
C TYR A 71 -22.45 3.53 -5.76
N GLY A 72 -22.15 2.55 -6.60
CA GLY A 72 -21.80 1.21 -6.17
C GLY A 72 -21.13 0.38 -7.26
N SER A 73 -19.99 -0.22 -6.94
CA SER A 73 -19.27 -1.16 -7.80
C SER A 73 -19.10 -2.51 -7.10
N GLN A 74 -19.18 -3.59 -7.88
CA GLN A 74 -18.96 -4.94 -7.35
C GLN A 74 -17.49 -5.24 -7.05
N LEU A 75 -16.57 -4.52 -7.72
CA LEU A 75 -15.13 -4.65 -7.49
C LEU A 75 -14.72 -3.96 -6.17
N VAL A 76 -15.37 -2.84 -5.83
CA VAL A 76 -15.03 -2.02 -4.66
C VAL A 76 -16.25 -1.72 -3.77
N PRO A 77 -16.90 -2.75 -3.18
CA PRO A 77 -18.18 -2.59 -2.49
C PRO A 77 -18.12 -1.76 -1.20
N GLY A 78 -16.92 -1.38 -0.76
CA GLY A 78 -16.73 -0.46 0.36
C GLY A 78 -16.75 1.02 -0.04
N ILE A 79 -16.66 1.34 -1.34
CA ILE A 79 -16.81 2.70 -1.86
C ILE A 79 -18.29 2.96 -2.17
N ARG A 80 -18.81 4.10 -1.69
CA ARG A 80 -20.25 4.45 -1.71
C ARG A 80 -20.56 5.82 -2.31
N ALA A 81 -19.53 6.51 -2.79
CA ALA A 81 -19.62 7.84 -3.39
C ALA A 81 -18.80 7.86 -4.68
N THR A 82 -19.34 8.47 -5.74
CA THR A 82 -18.67 8.63 -7.03
C THR A 82 -17.32 9.33 -6.87
N ALA A 83 -17.26 10.40 -6.06
CA ALA A 83 -16.02 11.13 -5.81
C ALA A 83 -14.91 10.29 -5.15
N ASP A 84 -15.26 9.31 -4.30
CA ASP A 84 -14.27 8.40 -3.71
C ASP A 84 -13.78 7.36 -4.75
N ALA A 85 -14.62 6.99 -5.72
CA ALA A 85 -14.26 6.09 -6.81
C ALA A 85 -13.40 6.80 -7.88
N GLU A 86 -13.75 8.03 -8.27
CA GLU A 86 -12.94 8.88 -9.16
C GLU A 86 -11.55 9.05 -8.58
N ARG A 87 -11.47 9.37 -7.29
CA ARG A 87 -10.19 9.46 -6.60
C ARG A 87 -9.43 8.14 -6.57
N LEU A 88 -10.10 6.99 -6.44
CA LEU A 88 -9.40 5.70 -6.54
C LEU A 88 -8.82 5.50 -7.94
N ALA A 89 -9.58 5.80 -8.99
CA ALA A 89 -9.08 5.74 -10.36
C ALA A 89 -7.87 6.67 -10.57
N GLU A 90 -7.90 7.89 -10.05
CA GLU A 90 -6.77 8.83 -10.10
C GLU A 90 -5.52 8.26 -9.42
N GLU A 91 -5.64 7.68 -8.22
CA GLU A 91 -4.49 7.13 -7.51
C GLU A 91 -3.94 5.86 -8.18
N LEU A 92 -4.80 5.06 -8.83
CA LEU A 92 -4.36 3.92 -9.65
C LEU A 92 -3.65 4.40 -10.92
N GLY A 93 -4.19 5.42 -11.61
CA GLY A 93 -3.55 6.03 -12.77
C GLY A 93 -2.17 6.62 -12.43
N PHE A 94 -2.07 7.32 -11.30
CA PHE A 94 -0.79 7.82 -10.80
C PHE A 94 0.20 6.70 -10.49
N ALA A 95 -0.22 5.68 -9.74
CA ALA A 95 0.67 4.58 -9.39
C ALA A 95 1.15 3.81 -10.63
N SER A 96 0.29 3.65 -11.64
CA SER A 96 0.65 3.11 -12.95
C SER A 96 1.71 3.96 -13.65
N GLY A 97 1.49 5.27 -13.77
CA GLY A 97 2.45 6.19 -14.37
C GLY A 97 3.82 6.20 -13.66
N ARG A 98 3.82 6.09 -12.32
CA ARG A 98 5.06 5.93 -11.54
C ARG A 98 5.82 4.66 -11.93
N LEU A 99 5.14 3.51 -12.00
CA LEU A 99 5.80 2.25 -12.36
C LEU A 99 6.34 2.27 -13.80
N ALA A 100 5.62 2.90 -14.72
CA ALA A 100 6.09 3.10 -16.10
C ALA A 100 7.33 4.01 -16.14
N SER A 101 7.32 5.11 -15.39
CA SER A 101 8.46 6.04 -15.29
C SER A 101 9.70 5.34 -14.73
N LEU A 102 9.55 4.52 -13.69
CA LEU A 102 10.66 3.71 -13.15
C LEU A 102 11.28 2.79 -14.21
N ALA A 103 10.44 2.18 -15.05
CA ALA A 103 10.91 1.23 -16.05
C ALA A 103 11.58 1.86 -17.27
N VAL A 104 11.15 3.07 -17.66
CA VAL A 104 11.59 3.69 -18.92
C VAL A 104 12.61 4.81 -18.69
N ALA A 105 12.35 5.68 -17.72
CA ALA A 105 13.15 6.87 -17.45
C ALA A 105 13.18 7.15 -15.94
N PRO A 106 13.83 6.27 -15.15
CA PRO A 106 13.95 6.50 -13.72
C PRO A 106 14.70 7.81 -13.45
N THR A 107 14.34 8.51 -12.38
CA THR A 107 14.91 9.81 -12.01
C THR A 107 15.46 9.78 -10.59
N GLY A 108 16.29 10.76 -10.24
CA GLY A 108 16.91 10.85 -8.91
C GLY A 108 17.69 9.59 -8.53
N LEU A 109 17.55 9.14 -7.28
CA LEU A 109 18.27 7.94 -6.82
C LEU A 109 17.81 6.65 -7.52
N TYR A 110 16.61 6.60 -8.09
CA TYR A 110 16.22 5.46 -8.92
C TYR A 110 17.04 5.37 -10.22
N ALA A 111 17.37 6.52 -10.83
CA ALA A 111 18.24 6.56 -12.01
C ALA A 111 19.64 6.05 -11.68
N GLU A 112 20.13 6.40 -10.49
CA GLU A 112 21.42 5.95 -10.00
C GLU A 112 21.45 4.44 -9.75
N VAL A 113 20.41 3.87 -9.12
CA VAL A 113 20.26 2.41 -8.99
C VAL A 113 20.30 1.72 -10.36
N ALA A 114 19.54 2.23 -11.34
CA ALA A 114 19.54 1.68 -12.70
C ALA A 114 20.92 1.79 -13.36
N SER A 115 21.62 2.92 -13.19
CA SER A 115 22.96 3.12 -13.73
C SER A 115 24.00 2.16 -13.11
N LEU A 116 23.95 1.93 -11.80
CA LEU A 116 24.82 0.97 -11.12
C LEU A 116 24.56 -0.46 -11.61
N GLY A 117 23.29 -0.84 -11.72
CA GLY A 117 22.90 -2.15 -12.27
C GLY A 117 23.36 -2.34 -13.71
N ALA A 118 23.22 -1.33 -14.57
CA ALA A 118 23.69 -1.35 -15.95
C ALA A 118 25.23 -1.46 -16.05
N ALA A 119 25.96 -0.94 -15.07
CA ALA A 119 27.40 -1.11 -14.95
C ALA A 119 27.81 -2.48 -14.37
N GLY A 120 26.85 -3.33 -13.98
CA GLY A 120 27.09 -4.64 -13.37
C GLY A 120 27.35 -4.61 -11.87
N ASP A 121 27.20 -3.46 -11.21
CA ASP A 121 27.39 -3.30 -9.76
C ASP A 121 26.09 -3.58 -9.01
N TYR A 122 25.63 -4.82 -9.06
CA TYR A 122 24.39 -5.27 -8.41
C TYR A 122 24.42 -5.12 -6.90
N GLU A 123 25.60 -5.12 -6.28
CA GLU A 123 25.70 -4.99 -4.83
C GLU A 123 25.41 -3.54 -4.41
N GLU A 124 26.05 -2.55 -5.02
CA GLU A 124 25.74 -1.15 -4.70
C GLU A 124 24.34 -0.75 -5.15
N ALA A 125 23.89 -1.23 -6.32
CA ALA A 125 22.56 -0.93 -6.83
C ALA A 125 21.44 -1.44 -5.90
N THR A 126 21.53 -2.71 -5.45
CA THR A 126 20.53 -3.31 -4.58
C THR A 126 20.58 -2.75 -3.16
N TRP A 127 21.77 -2.38 -2.69
CA TRP A 127 21.93 -1.70 -1.41
C TRP A 127 21.28 -0.32 -1.40
N LEU A 128 21.49 0.48 -2.45
CA LEU A 128 20.83 1.77 -2.59
C LEU A 128 19.30 1.62 -2.70
N ALA A 129 18.81 0.65 -3.47
CA ALA A 129 17.38 0.34 -3.55
C ALA A 129 16.79 -0.06 -2.18
N PHE A 130 17.53 -0.85 -1.39
CA PHE A 130 17.16 -1.21 -0.02
C PHE A 130 17.05 0.04 0.87
N LEU A 131 18.03 0.95 0.82
CA LEU A 131 17.99 2.20 1.59
C LEU A 131 16.81 3.09 1.18
N ILE A 132 16.51 3.19 -0.12
CA ILE A 132 15.33 3.91 -0.62
C ILE A 132 14.04 3.34 0.00
N ALA A 133 13.86 2.02 -0.04
CA ALA A 133 12.67 1.37 0.51
C ALA A 133 12.60 1.42 2.04
N TYR A 134 13.75 1.35 2.72
CA TYR A 134 13.83 1.33 4.18
C TYR A 134 13.60 2.70 4.82
N VAL A 135 14.28 3.73 4.31
CA VAL A 135 14.14 5.13 4.79
C VAL A 135 12.87 5.76 4.24
N GLY A 136 12.51 5.46 2.99
CA GLY A 136 11.35 5.99 2.29
C GLY A 136 11.61 7.41 1.76
N PRO A 137 11.31 7.71 0.47
CA PRO A 137 11.41 9.07 -0.05
C PRO A 137 10.48 10.03 0.71
N LEU A 138 10.92 11.27 0.92
CA LEU A 138 10.11 12.32 1.56
C LEU A 138 8.99 12.80 0.64
N ASP A 139 7.95 13.38 1.24
CA ASP A 139 7.03 14.25 0.50
C ASP A 139 7.68 15.64 0.34
N GLY A 140 7.58 16.25 -0.84
CA GLY A 140 8.03 17.63 -1.07
C GLY A 140 9.10 17.76 -2.15
N GLU A 141 9.87 18.84 -2.08
CA GLU A 141 10.83 19.27 -3.12
C GLU A 141 12.09 18.40 -3.17
N ASP A 142 12.59 17.93 -2.01
CA ASP A 142 13.73 17.03 -1.93
C ASP A 142 13.30 15.66 -1.36
N PRO A 143 12.77 14.76 -2.21
CA PRO A 143 12.37 13.42 -1.78
C PRO A 143 13.56 12.56 -1.32
N TRP A 144 14.80 12.94 -1.62
CA TRP A 144 15.98 12.09 -1.44
C TRP A 144 16.82 12.47 -0.23
N ALA A 145 16.59 13.61 0.41
CA ALA A 145 17.39 14.14 1.52
C ALA A 145 17.73 13.08 2.59
N GLY A 146 16.73 12.33 3.06
CA GLY A 146 16.94 11.30 4.08
C GLY A 146 17.79 10.14 3.61
N ILE A 147 17.59 9.70 2.38
CA ILE A 147 18.31 8.56 1.80
C ILE A 147 19.76 8.96 1.53
N SER A 148 20.00 10.18 1.04
CA SER A 148 21.33 10.75 0.86
C SER A 148 22.07 10.90 2.19
N ALA A 149 21.39 11.32 3.26
CA ALA A 149 21.99 11.43 4.59
C ALA A 149 22.34 10.07 5.21
N ALA A 150 21.52 9.05 4.97
CA ALA A 150 21.74 7.68 5.43
C ALA A 150 22.68 6.87 4.53
N ARG A 151 23.25 7.47 3.47
CA ARG A 151 23.94 6.73 2.43
C ARG A 151 25.31 6.23 2.91
N THR A 152 25.50 4.92 2.84
CA THR A 152 26.81 4.25 2.92
C THR A 152 26.97 3.33 1.71
N SER A 153 28.19 2.91 1.37
CA SER A 153 28.39 1.90 0.33
C SER A 153 28.25 0.49 0.89
N TRP A 154 27.79 -0.45 0.07
CA TRP A 154 27.76 -1.86 0.45
C TRP A 154 29.16 -2.38 0.80
N ALA A 155 30.14 -2.03 -0.03
CA ALA A 155 31.53 -2.46 0.08
C ALA A 155 32.24 -2.01 1.36
N SER A 156 31.89 -0.83 1.90
CA SER A 156 32.48 -0.32 3.15
C SER A 156 32.14 -1.19 4.36
N GLY A 157 31.00 -1.87 4.34
CA GLY A 157 30.47 -2.56 5.51
C GLY A 157 29.93 -1.63 6.61
N GLU A 158 30.05 -0.30 6.44
CA GLU A 158 29.61 0.69 7.41
C GLU A 158 28.07 0.74 7.48
N LEU A 159 27.56 0.77 8.71
CA LEU A 159 26.13 0.94 8.96
C LEU A 159 25.77 2.43 8.84
N PRO A 160 24.66 2.78 8.19
CA PRO A 160 24.14 4.15 8.17
C PRO A 160 23.94 4.74 9.57
N ASP A 161 24.29 6.01 9.75
CA ASP A 161 23.78 6.79 10.87
C ASP A 161 22.32 7.22 10.58
N LEU A 162 21.41 6.85 11.48
CA LEU A 162 19.97 7.06 11.34
C LEU A 162 19.40 8.02 12.39
N THR A 163 20.25 8.64 13.22
CA THR A 163 19.82 9.39 14.42
C THR A 163 18.88 10.54 14.07
N ASP A 164 19.28 11.35 13.08
CA ASP A 164 18.57 12.57 12.66
C ASP A 164 18.17 12.56 11.18
N VAL A 165 18.14 11.38 10.57
CA VAL A 165 17.73 11.21 9.18
C VAL A 165 16.23 11.52 9.02
N PRO A 166 15.83 12.44 8.12
CA PRO A 166 14.42 12.66 7.83
C PRO A 166 13.84 11.42 7.14
N LEU A 167 12.66 10.98 7.59
CA LEU A 167 12.05 9.72 7.16
C LEU A 167 10.82 9.97 6.30
N GLY A 168 10.68 9.19 5.22
CA GLY A 168 9.51 9.24 4.36
C GLY A 168 8.24 8.73 5.04
N PRO A 169 7.05 9.06 4.50
CA PRO A 169 5.76 8.64 5.05
C PRO A 169 5.52 7.12 4.96
N ARG A 170 6.34 6.40 4.20
CA ARG A 170 6.31 4.93 4.04
C ARG A 170 7.59 4.26 4.59
N THR A 171 8.29 4.94 5.50
CA THR A 171 9.50 4.41 6.14
C THR A 171 9.24 3.11 6.90
N SER A 172 10.19 2.19 6.85
CA SER A 172 10.24 1.03 7.74
C SER A 172 11.15 1.25 8.93
N HIS A 173 11.88 2.37 8.99
CA HIS A 173 12.76 2.69 10.11
C HIS A 173 11.94 3.08 11.35
N ALA A 174 12.31 2.49 12.48
CA ALA A 174 11.77 2.83 13.79
C ALA A 174 12.93 3.22 14.71
N LYS A 175 12.96 4.46 15.19
CA LYS A 175 14.05 5.00 16.01
C LYS A 175 14.46 4.10 17.17
N ALA A 176 13.47 3.51 17.87
CA ALA A 176 13.70 2.59 19.00
C ALA A 176 14.47 1.31 18.64
N ARG A 177 14.65 1.01 17.34
CA ARG A 177 15.36 -0.17 16.85
C ARG A 177 16.78 0.13 16.38
N GLY A 178 17.17 1.40 16.26
CA GLY A 178 18.45 1.79 15.68
C GLY A 178 18.73 1.07 14.35
N THR A 179 19.90 0.45 14.26
CA THR A 179 20.42 -0.26 13.07
C THR A 179 20.01 -1.73 12.96
N THR A 180 19.28 -2.28 13.93
CA THR A 180 19.03 -3.74 14.02
C THR A 180 18.40 -4.34 12.76
N THR A 181 17.54 -3.60 12.05
CA THR A 181 16.93 -4.11 10.80
C THR A 181 17.94 -4.15 9.66
N ILE A 182 18.84 -3.17 9.59
CA ILE A 182 19.93 -3.14 8.59
C ILE A 182 20.91 -4.28 8.86
N GLU A 183 21.30 -4.50 10.11
CA GLU A 183 22.15 -5.62 10.51
C GLU A 183 21.52 -6.97 10.11
N ALA A 184 20.22 -7.14 10.34
CA ALA A 184 19.49 -8.34 9.95
C ALA A 184 19.47 -8.53 8.41
N TYR A 185 19.36 -7.44 7.65
CA TYR A 185 19.45 -7.47 6.18
C TYR A 185 20.84 -7.90 5.74
N ARG A 186 21.91 -7.26 6.25
CA ARG A 186 23.29 -7.64 5.92
C ARG A 186 23.57 -9.09 6.26
N ALA A 187 23.15 -9.55 7.45
CA ALA A 187 23.32 -10.94 7.86
C ALA A 187 22.57 -11.91 6.94
N TRP A 188 21.41 -11.53 6.41
CA TRP A 188 20.68 -12.32 5.41
C TRP A 188 21.47 -12.43 4.10
N ILE A 189 21.99 -11.31 3.59
CA ILE A 189 22.83 -11.31 2.38
C ILE A 189 24.10 -12.14 2.55
N VAL A 190 24.80 -12.00 3.68
CA VAL A 190 26.03 -12.77 3.96
C VAL A 190 25.78 -14.28 3.87
N ARG A 191 24.61 -14.77 4.31
CA ARG A 191 24.25 -16.19 4.18
C ARG A 191 24.05 -16.64 2.72
N SER A 192 23.70 -15.72 1.84
CA SER A 192 23.55 -15.96 0.40
C SER A 192 24.84 -15.69 -0.40
N GLY A 193 25.86 -15.09 0.24
CA GLY A 193 27.15 -14.72 -0.35
C GLY A 193 27.14 -13.35 -1.01
N THR A 194 26.14 -13.06 -1.83
CA THR A 194 25.98 -11.76 -2.54
C THR A 194 24.51 -11.32 -2.55
N GLN A 195 24.25 -10.03 -2.73
CA GLN A 195 22.89 -9.52 -2.94
C GLN A 195 22.29 -10.12 -4.20
N GLN A 196 23.02 -10.15 -5.31
CA GLN A 196 22.53 -10.75 -6.55
C GLN A 196 22.01 -12.18 -6.34
N ARG A 197 22.79 -13.06 -5.68
CA ARG A 197 22.35 -14.42 -5.38
C ARG A 197 21.14 -14.49 -4.47
N ALA A 198 21.05 -13.60 -3.48
CA ALA A 198 19.93 -13.57 -2.54
C ALA A 198 18.60 -13.28 -3.25
N PHE A 199 18.60 -12.39 -4.24
CA PHE A 199 17.42 -11.97 -5.00
C PHE A 199 17.11 -12.85 -6.22
N GLU A 200 18.11 -13.36 -6.94
CA GLU A 200 17.89 -14.27 -8.09
C GLU A 200 17.34 -15.63 -7.65
N GLY A 201 17.86 -16.18 -6.55
CA GLY A 201 17.45 -17.47 -6.03
C GLY A 201 17.83 -18.64 -6.94
N GLU A 202 16.89 -19.56 -7.16
CA GLU A 202 17.12 -20.72 -8.04
C GLU A 202 16.83 -20.36 -9.51
N PRO A 203 17.63 -20.85 -10.48
CA PRO A 203 17.42 -20.54 -11.90
C PRO A 203 16.06 -20.99 -12.46
N SER A 204 15.40 -21.96 -11.83
CA SER A 204 14.10 -22.49 -12.25
C SER A 204 12.92 -21.63 -11.83
N TRP A 205 13.13 -20.60 -11.00
CA TRP A 205 12.04 -19.75 -10.53
C TRP A 205 11.55 -18.81 -11.62
N THR A 206 10.23 -18.80 -11.83
CA THR A 206 9.57 -17.75 -12.58
C THR A 206 9.68 -16.40 -11.84
N PRO A 207 9.51 -15.25 -12.53
CA PRO A 207 9.55 -13.94 -11.87
C PRO A 207 8.59 -13.81 -10.68
N ALA A 208 7.37 -14.34 -10.82
CA ALA A 208 6.37 -14.39 -9.74
C ALA A 208 6.81 -15.26 -8.56
N ARG A 209 7.41 -16.43 -8.84
CA ARG A 209 7.92 -17.32 -7.80
C ARG A 209 9.11 -16.71 -7.07
N ARG A 210 10.01 -16.05 -7.81
CA ARG A 210 11.16 -15.33 -7.28
C ARG A 210 10.69 -14.21 -6.35
N PHE A 211 9.77 -13.36 -6.80
CA PHE A 211 9.16 -12.32 -5.96
C PHE A 211 8.61 -12.89 -4.66
N GLN A 212 7.76 -13.92 -4.73
CA GLN A 212 7.18 -14.54 -3.54
C GLN A 212 8.25 -15.03 -2.56
N ARG A 213 9.24 -15.78 -3.04
CA ARG A 213 10.27 -16.38 -2.19
C ARG A 213 11.17 -15.34 -1.54
N VAL A 214 11.55 -14.30 -2.29
CA VAL A 214 12.35 -13.21 -1.72
C VAL A 214 11.53 -12.40 -0.74
N PHE A 215 10.24 -12.12 -1.03
CA PHE A 215 9.35 -11.41 -0.12
C PHE A 215 9.19 -12.13 1.23
N GLU A 216 9.03 -13.46 1.20
CA GLU A 216 9.01 -14.33 2.39
C GLU A 216 10.33 -14.27 3.17
N ARG A 217 11.47 -14.37 2.48
CA ARG A 217 12.81 -14.33 3.09
C ARG A 217 13.17 -12.97 3.68
N LEU A 218 12.64 -11.89 3.09
CA LEU A 218 12.81 -10.54 3.55
C LEU A 218 11.99 -10.20 4.79
N ALA A 219 11.21 -11.13 5.38
CA ALA A 219 10.45 -10.94 6.62
C ALA A 219 11.33 -10.72 7.88
N LEU A 220 12.31 -9.83 7.78
CA LEU A 220 13.24 -9.42 8.79
C LEU A 220 12.51 -8.59 9.84
N LYS A 221 12.93 -8.74 11.10
CA LYS A 221 12.28 -8.05 12.21
C LYS A 221 12.43 -6.53 12.05
N GLY A 222 11.32 -5.83 11.80
CA GLY A 222 11.31 -4.38 11.59
C GLY A 222 11.47 -3.95 10.13
N PHE A 223 11.47 -4.89 9.17
CA PHE A 223 11.31 -4.58 7.75
C PHE A 223 9.87 -4.85 7.34
N SER A 224 9.10 -3.78 7.17
CA SER A 224 7.65 -3.82 7.02
C SER A 224 7.20 -4.45 5.70
N ARG A 225 5.91 -4.81 5.59
CA ARG A 225 5.36 -5.43 4.36
C ARG A 225 5.48 -4.48 3.17
N ASP A 226 5.10 -3.24 3.36
CA ASP A 226 5.16 -2.15 2.38
C ASP A 226 6.59 -1.87 1.90
N ALA A 227 7.59 -1.83 2.79
CA ALA A 227 8.98 -1.60 2.37
C ALA A 227 9.57 -2.81 1.63
N ARG A 228 9.23 -4.04 2.04
CA ARG A 228 9.61 -5.27 1.31
C ARG A 228 9.00 -5.31 -0.07
N TYR A 229 7.72 -4.95 -0.18
CA TYR A 229 7.00 -4.94 -1.44
C TYR A 229 7.57 -3.88 -2.37
N ASP A 230 7.72 -2.63 -1.90
CA ASP A 230 8.27 -1.53 -2.71
C ASP A 230 9.72 -1.80 -3.16
N LEU A 231 10.55 -2.42 -2.31
CA LEU A 231 11.88 -2.87 -2.71
C LEU A 231 11.84 -3.81 -3.93
N LEU A 232 11.04 -4.87 -3.86
CA LEU A 232 10.98 -5.88 -4.93
C LEU A 232 10.35 -5.33 -6.21
N VAL A 233 9.32 -4.50 -6.08
CA VAL A 233 8.71 -3.81 -7.23
C VAL A 233 9.72 -2.85 -7.86
N THR A 234 10.44 -2.08 -7.07
CA THR A 234 11.47 -1.14 -7.55
C THR A 234 12.56 -1.90 -8.30
N LEU A 235 13.14 -2.95 -7.71
CA LEU A 235 14.18 -3.76 -8.34
C LEU A 235 13.71 -4.40 -9.65
N GLY A 236 12.47 -4.90 -9.68
CA GLY A 236 11.86 -5.46 -10.89
C GLY A 236 11.65 -4.41 -11.99
N ARG A 237 11.12 -3.23 -11.62
CA ARG A 237 10.85 -2.15 -12.58
C ARG A 237 12.13 -1.54 -13.14
N LEU A 238 13.18 -1.40 -12.33
CA LEU A 238 14.49 -0.92 -12.78
C LEU A 238 15.27 -1.98 -13.58
N GLY A 239 14.75 -3.19 -13.74
CA GLY A 239 15.35 -4.25 -14.56
C GLY A 239 16.56 -4.93 -13.91
N LEU A 240 16.78 -4.77 -12.59
CA LEU A 240 17.90 -5.40 -11.89
C LEU A 240 17.69 -6.91 -11.73
N TYR A 241 16.44 -7.33 -11.47
CA TYR A 241 16.07 -8.73 -11.31
C TYR A 241 14.71 -8.96 -11.96
N GLU A 242 14.46 -10.12 -12.57
CA GLU A 242 13.11 -10.39 -13.08
C GLU A 242 12.18 -10.72 -11.91
N LEU A 243 11.42 -9.72 -11.48
CA LEU A 243 10.53 -9.78 -10.34
C LEU A 243 9.17 -9.22 -10.78
N SER A 244 8.11 -9.95 -10.49
CA SER A 244 6.74 -9.47 -10.66
C SER A 244 5.91 -9.94 -9.48
N GLY A 245 5.14 -9.03 -8.90
CA GLY A 245 4.29 -9.34 -7.75
C GLY A 245 3.08 -10.14 -8.23
N PRO A 246 2.85 -11.37 -7.73
CA PRO A 246 1.64 -12.12 -8.09
C PRO A 246 0.41 -11.71 -7.27
N SER A 247 0.61 -10.98 -6.17
CA SER A 247 -0.42 -10.55 -5.22
C SER A 247 0.07 -9.34 -4.42
N LEU A 248 -0.76 -8.79 -3.54
CA LEU A 248 -0.35 -7.68 -2.68
C LEU A 248 0.32 -8.17 -1.39
N TYR A 249 0.03 -9.38 -0.91
CA TYR A 249 0.47 -9.85 0.41
C TYR A 249 -0.04 -8.94 1.55
N VAL A 250 -1.29 -8.46 1.42
CA VAL A 250 -2.02 -7.77 2.49
C VAL A 250 -2.38 -8.78 3.59
N GLY A 251 -2.57 -8.28 4.81
CA GLY A 251 -2.91 -9.17 5.94
C GLY A 251 -2.52 -8.68 7.33
N GLY A 252 -1.93 -7.48 7.43
CA GLY A 252 -1.58 -6.85 8.69
C GLY A 252 -2.36 -5.56 8.97
N ASP A 253 -1.68 -4.66 9.67
CA ASP A 253 -2.18 -3.34 10.06
C ASP A 253 -1.47 -2.20 9.30
N ASP A 254 -0.73 -2.52 8.24
CA ASP A 254 -0.15 -1.50 7.36
C ASP A 254 -1.25 -0.71 6.63
N GLU A 255 -0.93 0.53 6.27
CA GLU A 255 -1.92 1.48 5.73
C GLU A 255 -2.50 1.01 4.39
N THR A 256 -1.74 0.28 3.55
CA THR A 256 -2.30 -0.35 2.33
C THR A 256 -3.31 -1.42 2.70
N THR A 257 -3.02 -2.31 3.64
CA THR A 257 -3.98 -3.33 4.08
C THR A 257 -5.25 -2.67 4.65
N VAL A 258 -5.11 -1.62 5.45
CA VAL A 258 -6.26 -0.87 6.00
C VAL A 258 -7.08 -0.21 4.88
N ALA A 259 -6.41 0.37 3.87
CA ALA A 259 -7.07 0.91 2.69
C ALA A 259 -7.83 -0.16 1.91
N ALA A 260 -7.21 -1.31 1.65
CA ALA A 260 -7.82 -2.45 0.97
C ALA A 260 -9.09 -2.91 1.70
N LYS A 261 -9.04 -3.05 3.03
CA LYS A 261 -10.21 -3.40 3.87
C LYS A 261 -11.37 -2.42 3.66
N ARG A 262 -11.08 -1.13 3.51
CA ARG A 262 -12.07 -0.07 3.29
C ARG A 262 -12.60 -0.06 1.87
N VAL A 263 -11.74 -0.11 0.85
CA VAL A 263 -12.14 -0.13 -0.57
C VAL A 263 -12.99 -1.36 -0.87
N PHE A 264 -12.52 -2.52 -0.43
CA PHE A 264 -13.16 -3.79 -0.70
C PHE A 264 -14.24 -4.13 0.32
N GLY A 265 -14.44 -3.35 1.39
CA GLY A 265 -15.51 -3.58 2.38
C GLY A 265 -15.45 -4.97 3.05
N ILE A 266 -14.26 -5.55 3.20
CA ILE A 266 -14.06 -6.87 3.80
C ILE A 266 -12.76 -6.93 4.62
N GLY A 267 -12.75 -7.72 5.68
CA GLY A 267 -11.59 -7.88 6.56
C GLY A 267 -10.79 -9.17 6.35
N ASP A 268 -11.34 -10.12 5.59
CA ASP A 268 -10.73 -11.44 5.35
C ASP A 268 -9.59 -11.34 4.33
N THR A 269 -8.39 -11.78 4.71
CA THR A 269 -7.19 -11.64 3.89
C THR A 269 -7.29 -12.33 2.54
N LEU A 270 -7.84 -13.54 2.47
CA LEU A 270 -7.95 -14.28 1.21
C LEU A 270 -8.90 -13.56 0.25
N LEU A 271 -10.01 -13.04 0.76
CA LEU A 271 -10.96 -12.27 -0.03
C LEU A 271 -10.42 -10.89 -0.42
N LEU A 272 -9.55 -10.28 0.38
CA LEU A 272 -8.85 -9.04 0.02
C LEU A 272 -7.93 -9.26 -1.18
N GLU A 273 -7.09 -10.30 -1.15
CA GLU A 273 -6.19 -10.64 -2.25
C GLU A 273 -6.96 -10.92 -3.54
N ARG A 274 -8.04 -11.72 -3.42
CA ARG A 274 -8.90 -12.02 -4.57
C ARG A 274 -9.51 -10.76 -5.17
N ARG A 275 -10.08 -9.87 -4.35
CA ARG A 275 -10.70 -8.63 -4.84
C ARG A 275 -9.69 -7.66 -5.43
N ALA A 276 -8.48 -7.63 -4.87
CA ALA A 276 -7.38 -6.86 -5.45
C ALA A 276 -7.00 -7.40 -6.83
N ALA A 277 -6.88 -8.72 -6.99
CA ALA A 277 -6.66 -9.35 -8.29
C ALA A 277 -7.80 -9.07 -9.27
N ASP A 278 -9.06 -9.24 -8.86
CA ASP A 278 -10.24 -8.96 -9.69
C ASP A 278 -10.27 -7.49 -10.17
N LEU A 279 -9.91 -6.53 -9.30
CA LEU A 279 -9.83 -5.11 -9.67
C LEU A 279 -8.66 -4.83 -10.63
N ALA A 280 -7.48 -5.41 -10.37
CA ALA A 280 -6.31 -5.24 -11.23
C ALA A 280 -6.57 -5.82 -12.63
N GLU A 281 -7.17 -7.00 -12.72
CA GLU A 281 -7.58 -7.62 -13.97
C GLU A 281 -8.62 -6.77 -14.72
N ALA A 282 -9.69 -6.35 -14.05
CA ALA A 282 -10.75 -5.55 -14.68
C ALA A 282 -10.26 -4.16 -15.15
N ALA A 283 -9.29 -3.57 -14.46
CA ALA A 283 -8.67 -2.30 -14.86
C ALA A 283 -7.50 -2.48 -15.85
N GLU A 284 -7.13 -3.73 -16.18
CA GLU A 284 -5.95 -4.06 -16.99
C GLU A 284 -4.68 -3.36 -16.46
N LEU A 285 -4.49 -3.44 -15.14
CA LEU A 285 -3.35 -2.88 -14.43
C LEU A 285 -2.52 -3.98 -13.78
N PRO A 286 -1.18 -3.84 -13.72
CA PRO A 286 -0.36 -4.70 -12.89
C PRO A 286 -0.82 -4.62 -11.43
N ILE A 287 -0.87 -5.75 -10.73
CA ILE A 287 -1.33 -5.80 -9.33
C ILE A 287 -0.47 -4.91 -8.42
N GLU A 288 0.80 -4.68 -8.76
CA GLU A 288 1.71 -3.82 -8.02
C GLU A 288 1.23 -2.36 -7.96
N VAL A 289 0.42 -1.92 -8.93
CA VAL A 289 -0.18 -0.57 -8.97
C VAL A 289 -1.09 -0.35 -7.76
N LEU A 290 -1.82 -1.37 -7.33
CA LEU A 290 -2.77 -1.26 -6.23
C LEU A 290 -2.07 -0.98 -4.90
N ASP A 291 -0.80 -1.35 -4.73
CA ASP A 291 -0.09 -1.18 -3.46
C ASP A 291 0.07 0.30 -3.05
N VAL A 292 0.55 1.12 -3.98
CA VAL A 292 0.68 2.57 -3.81
C VAL A 292 -0.65 3.27 -4.04
N GLY A 293 -1.45 2.82 -5.01
CA GLY A 293 -2.75 3.42 -5.31
C GLY A 293 -3.72 3.36 -4.12
N LEU A 294 -3.87 2.20 -3.48
CA LEU A 294 -4.72 2.05 -2.29
C LEU A 294 -4.19 2.87 -1.11
N TRP A 295 -2.86 2.88 -0.91
CA TRP A 295 -2.24 3.67 0.15
C TRP A 295 -2.48 5.17 -0.04
N ASN A 296 -2.22 5.72 -1.23
CA ASN A 296 -2.50 7.12 -1.52
C ASN A 296 -3.98 7.43 -1.41
N TRP A 297 -4.87 6.53 -1.84
CA TRP A 297 -6.31 6.69 -1.65
C TRP A 297 -6.74 6.71 -0.16
N ALA A 298 -5.99 6.11 0.75
CA ALA A 298 -6.28 6.25 2.18
C ALA A 298 -5.70 7.51 2.81
N ARG A 299 -4.74 8.18 2.15
CA ARG A 299 -4.18 9.44 2.64
C ARG A 299 -5.22 10.56 2.54
N PRO A 300 -5.23 11.52 3.49
CA PRO A 300 -5.99 12.75 3.32
C PRO A 300 -5.57 13.48 2.04
N PRO A 301 -6.47 14.20 1.36
CA PRO A 301 -6.09 15.08 0.26
C PRO A 301 -5.29 16.27 0.77
N ALA A 302 -4.43 16.82 -0.09
CA ALA A 302 -3.65 18.03 0.22
C ALA A 302 -4.60 19.15 0.63
N ARG A 303 -4.30 19.84 1.73
CA ARG A 303 -4.97 21.07 2.13
C ARG A 303 -3.95 22.20 2.12
N PRO A 304 -4.36 23.45 1.82
CA PRO A 304 -3.45 24.60 1.73
C PRO A 304 -2.56 24.85 2.97
N LEU A 305 -2.90 24.26 4.12
CA LEU A 305 -2.23 24.48 5.41
C LEU A 305 -1.83 23.17 6.12
N VAL A 306 -2.02 22.00 5.50
CA VAL A 306 -1.66 20.70 6.11
C VAL A 306 -0.82 19.92 5.11
N PRO A 307 0.47 19.64 5.43
CA PRO A 307 1.26 18.68 4.69
C PRO A 307 0.50 17.35 4.63
N GLY A 308 0.18 16.87 3.44
CA GLY A 308 -0.72 15.72 3.29
C GLY A 308 -1.30 15.59 1.91
N GLY A 309 -0.46 15.64 0.87
CA GLY A 309 -0.85 15.31 -0.49
C GLY A 309 -0.67 13.84 -0.84
N ARG A 310 -0.91 13.51 -2.11
CA ARG A 310 -0.45 12.27 -2.74
C ARG A 310 1.06 12.13 -2.52
N ALA A 311 1.52 10.99 -2.03
CA ALA A 311 2.96 10.73 -2.01
C ALA A 311 3.43 10.37 -3.41
N THR A 312 4.48 11.03 -3.85
CA THR A 312 5.09 10.76 -5.15
C THR A 312 6.11 9.62 -5.09
N LEU A 313 6.61 9.31 -3.89
CA LEU A 313 7.68 8.33 -3.66
C LEU A 313 8.89 8.59 -4.58
N GLY A 314 9.31 9.86 -4.70
CA GLY A 314 10.43 10.27 -5.54
C GLY A 314 10.13 10.37 -7.04
N ALA A 315 8.89 10.11 -7.49
CA ALA A 315 8.50 10.30 -8.88
C ALA A 315 8.27 11.79 -9.22
N PRO A 316 8.67 12.25 -10.42
CA PRO A 316 8.60 13.67 -10.82
C PRO A 316 7.20 14.11 -11.27
N ALA A 317 6.38 13.20 -11.81
CA ALA A 317 5.05 13.52 -12.30
C ALA A 317 4.00 13.27 -11.22
N SER A 318 3.29 14.31 -10.80
CA SER A 318 2.12 14.18 -9.91
C SER A 318 0.85 13.78 -10.65
N GLU A 319 0.84 13.92 -11.98
CA GLU A 319 -0.33 13.66 -12.82
C GLU A 319 -0.52 12.15 -13.06
N PRO A 320 -1.78 11.67 -13.07
CA PRO A 320 -2.07 10.29 -13.38
C PRO A 320 -1.81 9.98 -14.85
N ASP A 321 -1.37 8.75 -15.14
CA ASP A 321 -1.40 8.21 -16.50
C ASP A 321 -2.86 8.18 -16.98
N ALA A 322 -3.15 8.92 -18.05
CA ALA A 322 -4.50 9.14 -18.55
C ALA A 322 -5.17 7.86 -19.05
N ASP A 323 -4.39 6.96 -19.66
CA ASP A 323 -4.90 5.69 -20.18
C ASP A 323 -5.19 4.73 -19.02
N ALA A 324 -4.28 4.65 -18.04
CA ALA A 324 -4.48 3.87 -16.83
C ALA A 324 -5.65 4.39 -16.00
N TYR A 325 -5.81 5.71 -15.89
CA TYR A 325 -6.98 6.33 -15.29
C TYR A 325 -8.26 5.91 -16.01
N THR A 326 -8.30 6.00 -17.34
CA THR A 326 -9.47 5.66 -18.15
C THR A 326 -9.89 4.21 -17.96
N ARG A 327 -8.93 3.27 -17.97
CA ARG A 327 -9.22 1.85 -17.72
C ARG A 327 -9.70 1.60 -16.29
N ALA A 328 -9.07 2.23 -15.30
CA ALA A 328 -9.52 2.13 -13.90
C ALA A 328 -10.92 2.73 -13.70
N ALA A 329 -11.21 3.90 -14.26
CA ALA A 329 -12.51 4.56 -14.19
C ALA A 329 -13.61 3.69 -14.83
N SER A 330 -13.36 3.15 -16.02
CA SER A 330 -14.25 2.21 -16.70
C SER A 330 -14.53 0.96 -15.85
N ALA A 331 -13.49 0.35 -15.26
CA ALA A 331 -13.66 -0.81 -14.37
C ALA A 331 -14.50 -0.48 -13.13
N LEU A 332 -14.40 0.75 -12.63
CA LEU A 332 -15.17 1.26 -11.50
C LEU A 332 -16.60 1.68 -11.87
N GLY A 333 -16.97 1.68 -13.15
CA GLY A 333 -18.29 2.10 -13.63
C GLY A 333 -18.51 3.61 -13.55
N LEU A 334 -17.44 4.39 -13.74
CA LEU A 334 -17.45 5.85 -13.89
C LEU A 334 -17.61 6.25 -15.36
#